data_AF-A0A368BWK7-F1
#
_entry.id   AF-A0A368BWK7-F1
#
_cell.length_a   1.000
_cell.length_b   1.000
_cell.length_c   1.000
_cell.angle_alpha   90.00
_cell.angle_beta   90.00
_cell.angle_gamma   90.00
#
_symmetry.space_group_name_H-M   'P 1'
#
loop_
_entity.id
_entity.type
_entity.pdbx_description
1 polymer ?
#
loop_
_entity_poly.entity_id
_entity_poly.type
_entity_poly.pdbx_seq_one_letter_code
_entity_poly.pdbx_strand_id
1 'polypeptide(L)'
;MILFWTTYLFFSLGLSFLFSLLVDNRILKIFIFSFSLALMCTVWFKNPGENIVVPIFAIFILETTILENNGFERIIRPLSLITFLLTLITFFSWKKKSKN
;
A
#
# COMPACT_ATOMS: atom_id res chain seq x y z
N MET A 1 -9.94 -19.33 1.84
CA MET A 1 -9.90 -17.94 1.34
C MET A 1 -9.77 -16.92 2.46
N ILE A 2 -10.62 -16.92 3.49
CA ILE A 2 -10.50 -15.95 4.61
C ILE A 2 -9.13 -16.02 5.30
N LEU A 3 -8.65 -17.23 5.62
CA LEU A 3 -7.35 -17.43 6.28
C LEU A 3 -6.20 -16.82 5.48
N PHE A 4 -6.20 -17.04 4.16
CA PHE A 4 -5.19 -16.49 3.25
C PHE A 4 -5.16 -14.96 3.31
N TRP A 5 -6.31 -14.30 3.15
CA TRP A 5 -6.41 -12.84 3.19
C TRP A 5 -6.01 -12.27 4.55
N THR A 6 -6.40 -12.93 5.64
CA THR A 6 -6.00 -12.54 6.99
C THR A 6 -4.49 -12.66 7.18
N THR A 7 -3.89 -13.79 6.78
CA THR A 7 -2.42 -13.96 6.85
C THR A 7 -1.70 -12.93 5.97
N TYR A 8 -2.20 -12.68 4.76
CA TYR A 8 -1.65 -11.68 3.86
C TYR A 8 -1.64 -10.29 4.48
N LEU A 9 -2.76 -9.87 5.09
CA LEU A 9 -2.87 -8.58 5.75
C LEU A 9 -1.89 -8.46 6.94
N PHE A 10 -1.75 -9.51 7.76
CA PHE A 10 -0.76 -9.52 8.84
C PHE A 10 0.68 -9.44 8.34
N PHE A 11 1.01 -10.16 7.26
CA PHE A 11 2.33 -10.08 6.65
C PHE A 11 2.61 -8.70 6.07
N SER A 12 1.64 -8.12 5.35
CA SER A 12 1.76 -6.77 4.79
C SER A 12 1.96 -5.71 5.88
N LEU A 13 1.22 -5.80 6.99
CA LEU A 13 1.43 -4.93 8.16
C LEU A 13 2.81 -5.10 8.78
N GLY A 14 3.23 -6.36 9.00
CA GLY A 14 4.52 -6.69 9.58
C GLY A 14 5.68 -6.17 8.72
N LEU A 15 5.62 -6.39 7.40
CA LEU A 15 6.65 -5.92 6.48
C LEU A 15 6.71 -4.39 6.41
N SER A 16 5.54 -3.73 6.36
CA SER A 16 5.46 -2.26 6.34
C SER A 16 6.03 -1.66 7.62
N PHE A 17 5.79 -2.30 8.77
CA PHE A 17 6.40 -1.92 10.04
C PHE A 17 7.92 -2.07 9.99
N LEU A 18 8.45 -3.19 9.48
CA LEU A 18 9.90 -3.40 9.32
C LEU A 18 10.55 -2.34 8.42
N PHE A 19 9.92 -1.98 7.29
CA PHE A 19 10.43 -0.90 6.43
C PHE A 19 10.48 0.44 7.16
N SER A 20 9.50 0.72 8.02
CA SER A 20 9.49 1.95 8.82
C SER A 20 10.63 2.02 9.84
N LEU A 21 11.18 0.88 10.27
CA LEU A 21 12.33 0.84 11.19
C LEU A 21 13.64 1.26 10.53
N LEU A 22 13.73 1.25 9.19
CA LEU A 22 14.93 1.64 8.45
C LEU A 22 15.19 3.16 8.47
N VAL A 23 14.27 3.95 9.02
CA VAL A 23 14.34 5.41 9.01
C VAL A 23 14.09 5.99 10.39
N ASP A 24 14.95 6.91 10.82
CA ASP A 24 14.83 7.52 12.14
C ASP A 24 13.84 8.68 12.20
N ASN A 25 13.74 9.45 11.10
CA ASN A 25 12.87 10.62 11.05
C ASN A 25 11.39 10.21 11.18
N ARG A 26 10.70 10.76 12.18
CA ARG A 26 9.29 10.45 12.49
C ARG A 26 8.34 10.65 11.31
N ILE A 27 8.48 11.74 10.55
CA ILE A 27 7.59 12.04 9.43
C ILE A 27 7.83 11.04 8.29
N LEU A 28 9.10 10.80 7.95
CA LEU A 28 9.46 9.82 6.93
C LEU A 28 9.06 8.40 7.33
N LYS A 29 9.17 8.04 8.61
CA LYS A 29 8.72 6.76 9.15
C LYS A 29 7.23 6.53 8.94
N ILE A 30 6.41 7.54 9.23
CA ILE A 30 4.95 7.52 8.97
C ILE A 30 4.68 7.35 7.48
N PHE A 31 5.37 8.12 6.64
CA PHE A 31 5.19 8.06 5.19
C PHE A 31 5.59 6.70 4.61
N ILE A 32 6.76 6.17 4.99
CA ILE A 32 7.28 4.87 4.53
C ILE A 32 6.36 3.74 4.96
N PHE A 33 5.91 3.75 6.22
CA PHE A 33 4.92 2.78 6.69
C PHE A 33 3.64 2.83 5.86
N SER A 34 3.10 4.03 5.63
CA SER A 34 1.84 4.22 4.90
C SER A 34 1.97 3.84 3.43
N PHE A 35 3.07 4.22 2.78
CA PHE A 35 3.34 3.91 1.38
C PHE A 35 3.57 2.41 1.16
N SER A 36 4.39 1.76 1.98
CA SER A 36 4.62 0.31 1.88
C SER A 36 3.34 -0.48 2.14
N LEU A 37 2.54 -0.06 3.13
CA LEU A 37 1.26 -0.70 3.41
C LEU A 37 0.26 -0.48 2.27
N ALA A 38 0.20 0.72 1.69
CA ALA A 38 -0.63 1.01 0.52
C ALA A 38 -0.22 0.14 -0.68
N LEU A 39 1.08 0.02 -0.93
CA LEU A 39 1.61 -0.76 -2.06
C LEU A 39 1.20 -2.24 -1.98
N MET A 40 1.16 -2.81 -0.78
CA MET A 40 0.73 -4.20 -0.58
C MET A 40 -0.78 -4.36 -0.49
N CYS A 41 -1.48 -3.49 0.26
CA CYS A 41 -2.90 -3.68 0.54
C CYS A 41 -3.84 -3.09 -0.52
N THR A 42 -3.37 -2.17 -1.37
CA THR A 42 -4.24 -1.60 -2.40
C THR A 42 -4.50 -2.61 -3.49
N VAL A 43 -5.78 -2.79 -3.80
CA VAL A 43 -6.26 -3.66 -4.87
C VAL A 43 -6.96 -2.81 -5.92
N TRP A 44 -6.81 -3.18 -7.19
CA TRP A 44 -7.44 -2.49 -8.31
C TRP A 44 -7.81 -3.48 -9.42
N PHE A 45 -8.62 -3.04 -10.38
CA PHE A 45 -9.03 -3.86 -11.51
C PHE A 45 -7.83 -4.21 -12.39
N LYS A 46 -7.73 -5.48 -12.79
CA LYS A 46 -6.63 -6.00 -13.62
C LYS A 46 -6.54 -5.25 -14.95
N ASN A 47 -7.66 -5.13 -15.64
CA ASN A 47 -7.82 -4.40 -16.89
C ASN A 47 -9.02 -3.45 -16.81
N PRO A 48 -9.07 -2.38 -17.62
CA PRO A 48 -10.20 -1.46 -17.62
C PRO A 48 -11.47 -2.19 -18.06
N GLY A 49 -12.53 -2.07 -17.26
CA GLY A 49 -13.82 -2.73 -17.53
C GLY A 49 -13.89 -4.21 -17.14
N GLU A 50 -12.83 -4.78 -16.55
CA GLU A 50 -12.88 -6.12 -15.96
C GLU A 50 -13.43 -6.10 -14.53
N ASN A 51 -14.05 -7.21 -14.12
CA ASN A 51 -14.54 -7.42 -12.75
C ASN A 51 -13.48 -8.08 -11.83
N ILE A 52 -12.29 -8.36 -12.35
CA ILE A 52 -11.23 -9.06 -11.63
C ILE A 52 -10.36 -8.02 -10.93
N VAL A 53 -10.30 -8.10 -9.60
CA VAL A 53 -9.47 -7.23 -8.76
C VAL A 53 -8.21 -7.97 -8.33
N VAL A 54 -7.07 -7.31 -8.43
CA VAL A 54 -5.76 -7.85 -8.05
C VAL A 54 -4.95 -6.79 -7.29
N PRO A 55 -3.96 -7.19 -6.46
CA PRO A 55 -3.09 -6.24 -5.77
C PRO A 55 -2.34 -5.33 -6.75
N ILE A 56 -2.22 -4.05 -6.42
CA ILE A 56 -1.53 -3.06 -7.26
C ILE A 56 -0.09 -3.46 -7.56
N PHE A 57 0.61 -4.03 -6.58
CA PHE A 57 1.97 -4.52 -6.80
C PHE A 57 2.04 -5.57 -7.90
N ALA A 58 1.04 -6.46 -8.00
CA ALA A 58 0.95 -7.43 -9.08
C ALA A 58 0.66 -6.76 -10.43
N ILE A 59 -0.23 -5.76 -10.47
CA ILE A 59 -0.50 -4.97 -11.68
C ILE A 59 0.78 -4.27 -12.16
N PHE A 60 1.56 -3.68 -11.25
CA PHE A 60 2.82 -3.04 -11.58
C PHE A 60 3.81 -3.99 -12.26
N ILE A 61 3.92 -5.23 -11.76
CA ILE A 61 4.77 -6.26 -12.39
C ILE A 61 4.19 -6.66 -13.75
N LEU A 62 2.87 -6.85 -13.85
CA LEU A 62 2.22 -7.26 -15.10
C LEU A 62 2.34 -6.20 -16.20
N GLU A 63 2.16 -4.92 -15.88
CA GLU A 63 2.30 -3.79 -16.81
C GLU A 63 3.75 -3.60 -17.28
N THR A 64 4.74 -3.94 -16.46
CA THR A 64 6.15 -3.84 -16.84
C THR A 64 6.67 -5.04 -17.64
N THR A 65 5.90 -6.14 -17.73
CA THR A 65 6.38 -7.40 -18.31
C THR A 65 5.51 -7.97 -19.42
N ILE A 66 4.20 -8.12 -19.20
CA ILE A 66 3.33 -8.99 -20.02
C ILE A 66 2.21 -8.22 -20.71
N LEU A 67 1.63 -7.21 -20.05
CA LEU A 67 0.47 -6.50 -20.57
C LEU A 67 0.86 -5.43 -21.58
N GLU A 68 -0.01 -5.20 -22.56
CA GLU A 68 0.07 -4.02 -23.43
C GLU A 68 -0.08 -2.77 -22.57
N ASN A 69 0.86 -1.82 -22.71
CA ASN A 69 0.98 -0.66 -21.83
C ASN A 69 -0.34 0.10 -21.75
N ASN A 70 -0.93 -0.01 -20.58
CA ASN A 70 -2.29 0.34 -20.30
C ASN A 70 -2.32 1.65 -19.46
N GLY A 71 -1.14 2.25 -19.27
CA GLY A 71 -0.87 3.52 -18.61
C GLY A 71 -0.66 3.38 -17.10
N PHE A 72 0.52 3.77 -16.60
CA PHE A 72 0.86 3.78 -15.17
C PHE A 72 -0.08 4.63 -14.30
N GLU A 73 -0.80 5.58 -14.91
CA GLU A 73 -1.85 6.37 -14.26
C GLU A 73 -2.87 5.50 -13.50
N ARG A 74 -3.19 4.31 -14.02
CA ARG A 74 -4.14 3.40 -13.35
C ARG A 74 -3.61 2.83 -12.03
N ILE A 75 -2.29 2.76 -11.88
CA ILE A 75 -1.62 2.32 -10.66
C ILE A 75 -1.47 3.50 -9.71
N ILE A 76 -0.98 4.62 -10.23
CA ILE A 76 -0.63 5.81 -9.43
C ILE A 76 -1.88 6.40 -8.75
N ARG A 77 -3.02 6.46 -9.44
CA ARG A 77 -4.27 7.04 -8.90
C ARG A 77 -4.76 6.35 -7.62
N PRO A 78 -5.07 5.04 -7.62
CA PRO A 78 -5.50 4.34 -6.40
C PRO A 78 -4.38 4.28 -5.36
N LEU A 79 -3.12 4.09 -5.77
CA LEU A 79 -2.00 4.03 -4.83
C LEU A 79 -1.80 5.34 -4.07
N SER A 80 -1.82 6.48 -4.77
CA SER A 80 -1.64 7.80 -4.17
C SER A 80 -2.77 8.16 -3.20
N LEU A 81 -4.02 7.87 -3.58
CA LEU A 81 -5.18 8.08 -2.72
C LEU A 81 -5.11 7.24 -1.43
N ILE A 82 -4.82 5.94 -1.55
CA ILE A 82 -4.72 5.06 -0.38
C ILE A 82 -3.51 5.43 0.49
N THR A 83 -2.37 5.76 -0.12
CA THR A 83 -1.19 6.24 0.61
C THR A 83 -1.51 7.51 1.39
N PHE A 84 -2.22 8.47 0.78
CA PHE A 84 -2.62 9.71 1.44
C PHE A 84 -3.54 9.44 2.64
N LEU A 85 -4.58 8.61 2.45
CA LEU A 85 -5.50 8.24 3.54
C LEU A 85 -4.78 7.52 4.69
N LEU A 86 -3.92 6.55 4.38
CA LEU A 86 -3.13 5.83 5.39
C LEU A 86 -2.17 6.77 6.12
N THR A 87 -1.55 7.72 5.41
CA THR A 87 -0.66 8.72 6.02
C THR A 87 -1.42 9.60 7.01
N LEU A 88 -2.63 10.06 6.66
CA LEU A 88 -3.46 10.81 7.60
C LEU A 88 -3.82 9.98 8.84
N ILE A 89 -4.31 8.76 8.65
CA ILE A 89 -4.71 7.86 9.74
C ILE A 89 -3.53 7.61 10.68
N THR A 90 -2.39 7.20 10.14
CA THR A 90 -1.19 6.87 10.91
C THR A 90 -0.61 8.09 11.61
N PHE A 91 -0.64 9.26 10.97
CA PHE A 91 -0.23 10.52 11.59
C PHE A 91 -1.06 10.85 12.84
N PHE A 92 -2.39 10.73 12.76
CA PHE A 92 -3.28 10.94 13.90
C PHE A 92 -3.10 9.88 14.99
N SER A 93 -2.91 8.61 14.62
CA SER A 93 -2.67 7.53 15.56
C SER A 93 -1.34 7.70 16.32
N TRP A 94 -0.27 8.18 15.66
CA TRP A 94 1.04 8.37 16.30
C TRP A 94 1.07 9.60 17.22
N LYS A 95 0.24 10.62 16.96
CA LYS A 95 0.21 11.83 17.82
C LYS A 95 -0.19 11.53 19.27
N LYS A 96 -0.92 10.43 19.53
CA LYS A 96 -1.43 10.07 20.86
C LYS A 96 -0.39 9.60 21.89
N LYS A 97 0.90 9.43 21.55
CA LYS A 97 1.95 8.94 22.48
C LYS A 97 2.97 9.98 22.96
N SER A 98 2.67 11.29 22.90
CA SER A 98 3.58 12.34 23.40
C SER A 98 2.98 13.13 24.57
N LYS A 99 2.67 12.43 25.67
CA LYS A 99 2.49 13.00 27.00
C LYS A 99 2.92 11.95 28.03
N ASN A 100 4.21 11.95 28.34
CA ASN A 100 4.79 11.52 29.61
C ASN A 100 6.01 12.39 29.84
#